data_AF-A0AAN6U2W6-F1
#
_entry.id   AF-A0AAN6U2W6-F1
#
_cell.length_a   1.000
_cell.length_b   1.000
_cell.length_c   1.000
_cell.angle_alpha   90.00
_cell.angle_beta   90.00
_cell.angle_gamma   90.00
#
_symmetry.space_group_name_H-M   'P 1'
#
loop_
_entity.id
_entity.type
_entity.pdbx_description
1 polymer ?
#
loop_
_entity_poly.entity_id
_entity_poly.type
_entity_poly.pdbx_seq_one_letter_code
_entity_poly.pdbx_strand_id
1 'polypeptide(L)'
;MSANRFPKFPDLPAELRRMICSFCIPGRRVYEMHTAMLEHHDNVLGGSAYEGDNGSTLWWSWSGRFPVISHVCREGRELVLESHVYITAEAGKLDDDGVPCPEWETWNECLPVRLRKGFDVVHLHWTREYYYPIYLPGPPNPLLYFQWLANQAAAASVSAELLHAFDSGTTSSRITPEEVKYFSPYKLYYVVLTIVEIHMTYYEAAHAGVFGRLGEEPIQLVDPRDTTAVARLRDVWRRHRLPSEEPEHAEFFSRAVDSAEAYCARIEQWRQELETVWIWYKCQELRVPNETLSEIWPDPNRPAGHPVHLAFAFPFRRPGAPTSSALYNRRGPNKEHPWVQAQLALMPRFEPALMFRHCARMC
;
A
#
# COMPACT_ATOMS: atom_id res chain seq x y z
N MET A 1 -1.22 -41.84 16.30
CA MET A 1 -2.18 -41.38 17.32
C MET A 1 -2.49 -39.92 17.02
N SER A 2 -3.78 -39.61 16.77
CA SER A 2 -4.26 -38.27 16.44
C SER A 2 -4.20 -37.36 17.66
N ALA A 3 -3.25 -36.44 17.70
CA ALA A 3 -3.09 -35.44 18.75
C ALA A 3 -3.65 -34.06 18.34
N ASN A 4 -4.66 -34.02 17.46
CA ASN A 4 -5.10 -32.76 16.82
C ASN A 4 -6.49 -32.25 17.26
N ARG A 5 -7.01 -32.66 18.42
CA ARG A 5 -8.20 -32.03 19.01
C ARG A 5 -7.94 -31.78 20.48
N PHE A 6 -8.11 -30.54 20.93
CA PHE A 6 -8.32 -30.25 22.35
C PHE A 6 -9.69 -30.86 22.70
N PRO A 7 -9.74 -32.08 23.29
CA PRO A 7 -10.94 -32.91 23.25
C PRO A 7 -12.09 -32.28 24.04
N LYS A 8 -11.73 -31.42 25.00
CA LYS A 8 -12.65 -30.75 25.92
C LYS A 8 -13.22 -29.44 25.40
N PHE A 9 -12.73 -28.90 24.27
CA PHE A 9 -13.23 -27.60 23.77
C PHE A 9 -14.74 -27.63 23.50
N PRO A 10 -15.29 -28.67 22.85
CA PRO A 10 -16.73 -28.75 22.60
C PRO A 10 -17.57 -28.89 23.89
N ASP A 11 -16.98 -29.43 24.95
CA ASP A 11 -17.65 -29.68 26.24
C ASP A 11 -17.72 -28.43 27.13
N LEU A 12 -17.01 -27.36 26.76
CA LEU A 12 -17.06 -26.10 27.50
C LEU A 12 -18.44 -25.42 27.33
N PRO A 13 -18.95 -24.75 28.37
CA PRO A 13 -20.08 -23.84 28.26
C PRO A 13 -19.92 -22.84 27.11
N ALA A 14 -21.03 -22.44 26.49
CA ALA A 14 -21.03 -21.55 25.33
C ALA A 14 -20.31 -20.22 25.61
N GLU A 15 -20.44 -19.70 26.82
CA GLU A 15 -19.80 -18.48 27.29
C GLU A 15 -18.27 -18.62 27.26
N LEU A 16 -17.74 -19.74 27.77
CA LEU A 16 -16.29 -20.00 27.76
C LEU A 16 -15.77 -20.23 26.35
N ARG A 17 -16.53 -20.94 25.50
CA ARG A 17 -16.17 -21.12 24.09
C ARG A 17 -16.10 -19.77 23.38
N ARG A 18 -17.10 -18.91 23.58
CA ARG A 18 -17.15 -17.56 23.01
C ARG A 18 -15.99 -16.69 23.51
N MET A 19 -15.67 -16.73 24.81
CA MET A 19 -14.51 -16.03 25.36
C MET A 19 -13.20 -16.52 24.73
N ILE A 20 -12.97 -17.83 24.64
CA ILE A 20 -11.77 -18.37 23.99
C ILE A 20 -11.71 -17.94 22.52
N CYS A 21 -12.82 -18.07 21.79
CA CYS A 21 -12.90 -17.63 20.38
C CYS A 21 -12.55 -16.14 20.22
N SER A 22 -12.95 -15.28 21.16
CA SER A 22 -12.61 -13.85 21.12
C SER A 22 -11.10 -13.59 21.19
N PHE A 23 -10.34 -14.42 21.92
CA PHE A 23 -8.88 -14.32 21.98
C PHE A 23 -8.18 -14.86 20.73
N CYS A 24 -8.90 -15.61 19.90
CA CYS A 24 -8.41 -16.18 18.65
C CYS A 24 -8.82 -15.35 17.42
N ILE A 25 -9.55 -14.24 17.57
CA ILE A 25 -9.75 -13.32 16.45
C ILE A 25 -8.40 -12.68 16.12
N PRO A 26 -7.97 -12.68 14.85
CA PRO A 26 -6.76 -11.99 14.43
C PRO A 26 -6.80 -10.51 14.81
N GLY A 27 -5.62 -9.94 15.05
CA GLY A 27 -5.42 -8.50 15.15
C GLY A 27 -5.71 -7.79 13.84
N ARG A 28 -5.41 -6.49 13.76
CA ARG A 28 -5.64 -5.66 12.55
C ARG A 28 -5.05 -6.34 11.32
N ARG A 29 -5.86 -6.50 10.27
CA ARG A 29 -5.40 -7.03 8.98
C ARG A 29 -5.30 -5.93 7.94
N VAL A 30 -4.49 -6.20 6.91
CA VAL A 30 -4.42 -5.39 5.70
C VAL A 30 -5.15 -6.12 4.59
N TYR A 31 -6.26 -5.55 4.13
CA TYR A 31 -6.96 -5.97 2.93
C TYR A 31 -6.25 -5.37 1.72
N GLU A 32 -5.49 -6.19 1.01
CA GLU A 32 -4.80 -5.75 -0.20
C GLU A 32 -5.74 -5.80 -1.40
N MET A 33 -5.70 -4.73 -2.19
CA MET A 33 -6.32 -4.58 -3.49
C MET A 33 -5.19 -4.49 -4.51
N HIS A 34 -5.19 -5.42 -5.45
CA HIS A 34 -4.16 -5.48 -6.46
C HIS A 34 -4.82 -5.73 -7.82
N THR A 35 -4.22 -5.19 -8.88
CA THR A 35 -4.60 -5.51 -10.25
C THR A 35 -3.56 -6.49 -10.74
N ALA A 36 -3.92 -7.77 -10.81
CA ALA A 36 -3.01 -8.75 -11.39
C ALA A 36 -2.89 -8.45 -12.88
N MET A 37 -1.72 -7.99 -13.29
CA MET A 37 -1.24 -8.24 -14.64
C MET A 37 -0.20 -9.35 -14.52
N LEU A 38 -0.40 -10.38 -15.35
CA LEU A 38 0.49 -11.50 -15.59
C LEU A 38 1.96 -11.12 -15.41
N GLU A 39 2.69 -11.95 -14.69
CA GLU A 39 4.14 -11.91 -14.46
C GLU A 39 4.97 -12.10 -15.76
N HIS A 40 4.50 -11.63 -16.92
CA HIS A 40 5.10 -11.85 -18.23
C HIS A 40 5.15 -10.55 -19.07
N HIS A 41 6.01 -9.64 -18.66
CA HIS A 41 7.09 -9.28 -19.57
C HIS A 41 8.32 -10.01 -18.99
N ASP A 42 8.51 -11.28 -19.34
CA ASP A 42 9.48 -11.55 -20.39
C ASP A 42 9.00 -12.57 -21.42
N ASN A 43 8.85 -12.06 -22.64
CA ASN A 43 9.03 -12.69 -23.95
C ASN A 43 7.80 -12.59 -24.86
N VAL A 44 8.00 -11.83 -25.94
CA VAL A 44 7.87 -12.29 -27.32
C VAL A 44 6.82 -13.38 -27.56
N LEU A 45 5.87 -13.06 -28.45
CA LEU A 45 5.28 -13.99 -29.42
C LEU A 45 5.68 -15.47 -29.22
N GLY A 46 4.77 -16.26 -28.67
CA GLY A 46 4.78 -17.70 -28.91
C GLY A 46 4.78 -18.57 -27.66
N GLY A 47 3.57 -18.98 -27.28
CA GLY A 47 3.29 -20.40 -27.07
C GLY A 47 3.52 -20.96 -25.67
N SER A 48 2.44 -21.54 -25.15
CA SER A 48 2.42 -22.62 -24.15
C SER A 48 2.60 -22.24 -22.67
N ALA A 49 1.49 -21.85 -22.05
CA ALA A 49 1.03 -22.42 -20.77
C ALA A 49 -0.45 -22.06 -20.55
N TYR A 50 -1.32 -22.72 -21.31
CA TYR A 50 -2.75 -22.81 -20.98
C TYR A 50 -2.93 -23.97 -20.01
N GLU A 51 -3.75 -23.74 -18.99
CA GLU A 51 -4.28 -24.72 -18.03
C GLU A 51 -3.29 -25.20 -16.95
N GLY A 52 -3.29 -24.50 -15.82
CA GLY A 52 -3.03 -25.17 -14.53
C GLY A 52 -2.07 -24.53 -13.54
N ASP A 53 -1.67 -23.26 -13.64
CA ASP A 53 -1.06 -22.55 -12.49
C ASP A 53 -0.97 -21.05 -12.79
N ASN A 54 -1.98 -20.28 -12.37
CA ASN A 54 -1.90 -18.82 -12.42
C ASN A 54 -1.14 -18.37 -11.16
N GLY A 55 0.17 -18.11 -11.32
CA GLY A 55 1.11 -17.63 -10.29
C GLY A 55 0.61 -16.43 -9.47
N SER A 56 -0.33 -15.66 -10.01
CA SER A 56 -1.10 -14.68 -9.27
C SER A 56 -2.41 -15.28 -8.74
N THR A 57 -2.39 -16.20 -7.77
CA THR A 57 -3.60 -16.37 -6.92
C THR A 57 -3.57 -15.31 -5.81
N LEU A 58 -3.56 -14.07 -6.28
CA LEU A 58 -4.30 -12.95 -5.74
C LEU A 58 -4.26 -12.89 -4.21
N TRP A 59 -3.26 -12.23 -3.63
CA TRP A 59 -3.10 -11.97 -2.19
C TRP A 59 -4.37 -11.47 -1.49
N TRP A 60 -5.23 -10.75 -2.24
CA TRP A 60 -6.56 -10.34 -1.80
C TRP A 60 -7.48 -11.49 -1.40
N SER A 61 -7.32 -12.68 -2.00
CA SER A 61 -8.08 -13.89 -1.67
C SER A 61 -7.72 -14.47 -0.30
N TRP A 62 -6.55 -14.16 0.25
CA TRP A 62 -6.10 -14.59 1.58
C TRP A 62 -6.43 -13.53 2.63
N SER A 63 -6.16 -12.26 2.34
CA SER A 63 -6.51 -11.12 3.18
C SER A 63 -8.02 -10.90 3.33
N GLY A 64 -8.85 -11.54 2.50
CA GLY A 64 -10.31 -11.56 2.59
C GLY A 64 -10.90 -12.82 3.22
N ARG A 65 -10.10 -13.80 3.71
CA ARG A 65 -10.66 -15.03 4.30
C ARG A 65 -11.28 -14.82 5.65
N PHE A 66 -12.19 -15.72 6.01
CA PHE A 66 -12.62 -15.84 7.38
C PHE A 66 -11.48 -16.32 8.25
N PRO A 67 -11.30 -15.74 9.44
CA PRO A 67 -10.43 -16.31 10.44
C PRO A 67 -10.75 -17.78 10.69
N VAL A 68 -9.73 -18.61 10.91
CA VAL A 68 -9.84 -20.05 11.17
C VAL A 68 -10.82 -20.32 12.31
N ILE A 69 -10.85 -19.45 13.33
CA ILE A 69 -11.76 -19.58 14.47
C ILE A 69 -13.25 -19.63 14.08
N SER A 70 -13.64 -19.02 12.96
CA SER A 70 -15.02 -19.07 12.46
C SER A 70 -15.46 -20.47 12.00
N HIS A 71 -14.50 -21.37 11.74
CA HIS A 71 -14.74 -22.73 11.27
C HIS A 71 -14.69 -23.76 12.39
N VAL A 72 -14.29 -23.36 13.62
CA VAL A 72 -14.08 -24.28 14.74
C VAL A 72 -15.39 -24.62 15.46
N CYS A 73 -16.24 -23.62 15.71
CA CYS A 73 -17.55 -23.82 16.35
C CYS A 73 -18.54 -22.72 15.95
N ARG A 74 -19.81 -22.90 16.37
CA ARG A 74 -20.89 -21.95 16.10
C ARG A 74 -20.61 -20.57 16.71
N GLU A 75 -20.16 -20.53 17.96
CA GLU A 75 -19.89 -19.30 18.69
C GLU A 75 -18.77 -18.48 18.02
N GLY A 76 -17.72 -19.16 17.55
CA GLY A 76 -16.64 -18.54 16.79
C GLY A 76 -17.12 -17.95 15.45
N ARG A 77 -18.01 -18.67 14.76
CA ARG A 77 -18.63 -18.17 13.52
C ARG A 77 -19.47 -16.93 13.75
N GLU A 78 -20.37 -16.97 14.74
CA GLU A 78 -21.25 -15.83 15.08
C GLU A 78 -20.42 -14.59 15.46
N LEU A 79 -19.42 -14.76 16.32
CA LEU A 79 -18.54 -13.68 16.75
C LEU A 79 -17.73 -13.07 15.60
N VAL A 80 -17.26 -13.87 14.64
CA VAL A 80 -16.60 -13.33 13.43
C VAL A 80 -17.61 -12.55 12.57
N LEU A 81 -18.81 -13.09 12.35
CA LEU A 81 -19.85 -12.44 11.54
C LEU A 81 -20.33 -11.12 12.16
N GLU A 82 -20.43 -11.04 13.48
CA GLU A 82 -20.77 -9.82 14.22
C GLU A 82 -19.67 -8.75 14.13
N SER A 83 -18.41 -9.17 13.99
CA SER A 83 -17.25 -8.26 14.03
C SER A 83 -16.85 -7.68 12.67
N HIS A 84 -17.27 -8.30 11.56
CA HIS A 84 -16.83 -7.93 10.20
C HIS A 84 -17.94 -7.27 9.41
N VAL A 85 -17.60 -6.24 8.63
CA VAL A 85 -18.49 -5.69 7.62
C VAL A 85 -18.24 -6.40 6.29
N TYR A 86 -19.32 -6.89 5.72
CA TYR A 86 -19.33 -7.59 4.44
C TYR A 86 -19.73 -6.63 3.34
N ILE A 87 -18.75 -6.25 2.54
CA ILE A 87 -19.01 -5.47 1.34
C ILE A 87 -18.97 -6.46 0.17
N THR A 88 -20.15 -6.98 -0.15
CA THR A 88 -20.40 -7.64 -1.42
C THR A 88 -20.48 -6.54 -2.48
N ALA A 89 -19.91 -6.77 -3.67
CA ALA A 89 -19.95 -5.86 -4.82
C ALA A 89 -21.38 -5.70 -5.42
N GLU A 90 -22.42 -5.97 -4.63
CA GLU A 90 -23.80 -5.72 -5.01
C GLU A 90 -24.03 -4.21 -4.96
N ALA A 91 -24.24 -3.62 -6.13
CA ALA A 91 -24.53 -2.21 -6.32
C ALA A 91 -25.63 -1.74 -5.35
N GLY A 92 -25.37 -0.67 -4.61
CA GLY A 92 -26.36 -0.02 -3.74
C GLY A 92 -26.05 0.02 -2.24
N LYS A 93 -24.90 -0.50 -1.76
CA LYS A 93 -24.46 -0.26 -0.37
C LYS A 93 -23.94 1.17 -0.22
N LEU A 94 -24.42 1.88 0.79
CA LEU A 94 -23.95 3.21 1.18
C LEU A 94 -22.80 3.09 2.19
N ASP A 95 -21.83 3.99 2.15
CA ASP A 95 -20.88 4.18 3.26
C ASP A 95 -21.51 4.98 4.42
N ASP A 96 -20.69 5.34 5.42
CA ASP A 96 -21.11 6.13 6.58
C ASP A 96 -21.67 7.52 6.23
N ASP A 97 -21.23 8.07 5.10
CA ASP A 97 -21.63 9.38 4.62
C ASP A 97 -22.81 9.30 3.64
N GLY A 98 -23.40 8.10 3.46
CA GLY A 98 -24.51 7.89 2.54
C GLY A 98 -24.08 7.81 1.07
N VAL A 99 -22.80 7.60 0.79
CA VAL A 99 -22.25 7.53 -0.57
C VAL A 99 -22.35 6.10 -1.10
N PRO A 100 -23.00 5.88 -2.26
CA PRO A 100 -23.09 4.54 -2.84
C PRO A 100 -21.71 4.02 -3.24
N CYS A 101 -21.51 2.72 -3.06
CA CYS A 101 -20.34 2.00 -3.52
C CYS A 101 -20.14 2.27 -5.03
N PRO A 102 -19.02 2.91 -5.44
CA PRO A 102 -18.74 3.16 -6.84
C PRO A 102 -18.46 1.85 -7.58
N GLU A 103 -18.53 1.86 -8.90
CA GLU A 103 -18.11 0.71 -9.68
C GLU A 103 -16.59 0.48 -9.55
N TRP A 104 -16.20 -0.79 -9.54
CA TRP A 104 -14.79 -1.15 -9.61
C TRP A 104 -14.33 -1.05 -11.07
N GLU A 105 -13.77 0.09 -11.41
CA GLU A 105 -13.27 0.39 -12.75
C GLU A 105 -11.84 -0.13 -12.92
N THR A 106 -11.63 -1.45 -12.84
CA THR A 106 -10.38 -2.10 -13.31
C THR A 106 -10.66 -3.37 -14.11
N TRP A 107 -9.61 -3.92 -14.73
CA TRP A 107 -9.71 -5.10 -15.60
C TRP A 107 -9.76 -6.43 -14.85
N ASN A 108 -9.68 -6.42 -13.52
CA ASN A 108 -9.86 -7.61 -12.71
C ASN A 108 -11.17 -7.54 -11.93
N GLU A 109 -11.76 -8.70 -11.64
CA GLU A 109 -12.94 -8.76 -10.78
C GLU A 109 -12.60 -8.28 -9.36
N CYS A 110 -13.42 -7.39 -8.82
CA CYS A 110 -13.41 -7.10 -7.39
C CYS A 110 -14.15 -8.21 -6.66
N LEU A 111 -13.39 -9.09 -6.01
CA LEU A 111 -13.98 -10.10 -5.13
C LEU A 111 -14.61 -9.44 -3.88
N PRO A 112 -15.56 -10.11 -3.20
CA PRO A 112 -16.19 -9.57 -1.99
C PRO A 112 -15.15 -9.12 -0.96
N VAL A 113 -15.25 -7.84 -0.57
CA VAL A 113 -14.37 -7.23 0.42
C VAL A 113 -14.86 -7.61 1.81
N ARG A 114 -13.97 -8.18 2.61
CA ARG A 114 -14.24 -8.53 4.02
C ARG A 114 -13.34 -7.68 4.91
N LEU A 115 -13.91 -6.59 5.40
CA LEU A 115 -13.20 -5.57 6.16
C LEU A 115 -13.89 -5.38 7.51
N ARG A 116 -13.14 -5.40 8.62
CA ARG A 116 -13.67 -4.87 9.87
C ARG A 116 -13.61 -3.36 9.83
N LYS A 117 -14.77 -2.76 9.63
CA LYS A 117 -14.97 -1.32 9.56
C LYS A 117 -14.38 -0.64 10.80
N GLY A 118 -13.65 0.45 10.58
CA GLY A 118 -12.95 1.20 11.63
C GLY A 118 -11.78 0.45 12.30
N PHE A 119 -11.42 -0.75 11.85
CA PHE A 119 -10.38 -1.56 12.50
C PHE A 119 -9.25 -2.00 11.56
N ASP A 120 -9.60 -2.55 10.39
CA ASP A 120 -8.66 -3.06 9.39
C ASP A 120 -8.09 -1.93 8.50
N VAL A 121 -7.05 -2.24 7.73
CA VAL A 121 -6.40 -1.33 6.76
C VAL A 121 -6.74 -1.81 5.35
N VAL A 122 -7.05 -0.89 4.44
CA VAL A 122 -7.12 -1.20 3.01
C VAL A 122 -5.82 -0.76 2.33
N HIS A 123 -5.18 -1.64 1.56
CA HIS A 123 -3.99 -1.33 0.78
C HIS A 123 -4.31 -1.38 -0.71
N LEU A 124 -3.88 -0.38 -1.48
CA LEU A 124 -3.93 -0.38 -2.93
C LEU A 124 -2.52 -0.53 -3.51
N HIS A 125 -2.27 -1.68 -4.13
CA HIS A 125 -1.11 -1.90 -4.96
C HIS A 125 -1.49 -1.65 -6.42
N TRP A 126 -1.39 -0.38 -6.84
CA TRP A 126 -1.70 0.05 -8.20
C TRP A 126 -0.74 1.14 -8.64
N THR A 127 -0.34 1.09 -9.91
CA THR A 127 0.40 2.14 -10.60
C THR A 127 -0.23 2.39 -11.96
N ARG A 128 -0.13 3.61 -12.49
CA ARG A 128 -0.56 3.94 -13.85
C ARG A 128 0.24 3.23 -14.97
N GLU A 129 1.39 2.61 -14.67
CA GLU A 129 2.24 1.92 -15.65
C GLU A 129 1.61 0.62 -16.12
N TYR A 130 0.67 0.07 -15.34
CA TYR A 130 -0.23 -1.00 -15.77
C TYR A 130 -1.01 -0.66 -17.06
N TYR A 131 -1.03 0.60 -17.50
CA TYR A 131 -1.68 1.09 -18.72
C TYR A 131 -0.83 1.02 -20.01
N TYR A 132 0.50 1.02 -19.91
CA TYR A 132 1.35 1.33 -21.07
C TYR A 132 1.28 0.34 -22.26
N PRO A 133 0.89 -0.95 -22.13
CA PRO A 133 0.80 -1.84 -23.29
C PRO A 133 -0.49 -1.73 -24.11
N ILE A 134 -1.55 -1.07 -23.60
CA ILE A 134 -2.89 -1.19 -24.20
C ILE A 134 -3.47 0.21 -24.50
N TYR A 135 -3.44 0.60 -25.78
CA TYR A 135 -4.02 1.84 -26.32
C TYR A 135 -5.56 1.84 -26.23
N LEU A 136 -6.13 1.85 -25.03
CA LEU A 136 -7.58 1.89 -24.81
C LEU A 136 -8.08 3.30 -24.45
N PRO A 137 -9.33 3.64 -24.82
CA PRO A 137 -9.93 4.93 -24.51
C PRO A 137 -10.30 5.00 -23.02
N GLY A 138 -9.38 5.51 -22.19
CA GLY A 138 -9.60 5.80 -20.77
C GLY A 138 -8.96 4.74 -19.86
N PRO A 139 -7.93 5.07 -19.07
CA PRO A 139 -7.36 4.12 -18.13
C PRO A 139 -8.38 3.77 -17.04
N PRO A 140 -8.59 2.48 -16.71
CA PRO A 140 -9.28 2.10 -15.48
C PRO A 140 -8.65 2.80 -14.26
N ASN A 141 -9.47 3.38 -13.37
CA ASN A 141 -9.00 4.13 -12.20
C ASN A 141 -9.59 3.57 -10.90
N PRO A 142 -8.83 2.77 -10.12
CA PRO A 142 -9.34 2.19 -8.88
C PRO A 142 -9.48 3.20 -7.74
N LEU A 143 -9.01 4.45 -7.89
CA LEU A 143 -8.88 5.39 -6.78
C LEU A 143 -10.22 5.80 -6.17
N LEU A 144 -11.29 5.88 -6.97
CA LEU A 144 -12.62 6.22 -6.45
C LEU A 144 -13.17 5.10 -5.53
N TYR A 145 -13.07 3.85 -5.99
CA TYR A 145 -13.46 2.69 -5.18
C TYR A 145 -12.55 2.49 -3.97
N PHE A 146 -11.24 2.69 -4.14
CA PHE A 146 -10.29 2.69 -3.04
C PHE A 146 -10.63 3.76 -1.98
N GLN A 147 -10.97 4.99 -2.40
CA GLN A 147 -11.39 6.06 -1.47
C GLN A 147 -12.61 5.63 -0.66
N TRP A 148 -13.62 5.06 -1.32
CA TRP A 148 -14.84 4.59 -0.66
C TRP A 148 -14.57 3.48 0.38
N LEU A 149 -13.66 2.54 0.08
CA LEU A 149 -13.21 1.54 1.06
C LEU A 149 -12.36 2.15 2.17
N ALA A 150 -11.46 3.07 1.82
CA ALA A 150 -10.59 3.76 2.76
C ALA A 150 -11.43 4.49 3.81
N ASN A 151 -12.51 5.15 3.44
CA ASN A 151 -13.40 5.85 4.37
C ASN A 151 -13.96 4.91 5.46
N GLN A 152 -14.18 3.64 5.15
CA GLN A 152 -14.70 2.63 6.09
C GLN A 152 -13.61 1.92 6.90
N ALA A 153 -12.35 1.95 6.46
CA ALA A 153 -11.22 1.31 7.16
C ALA A 153 -10.76 2.12 8.39
N ALA A 154 -9.88 1.58 9.23
CA ALA A 154 -9.17 2.38 10.25
C ALA A 154 -8.15 3.34 9.60
N ALA A 155 -7.42 2.83 8.62
CA ALA A 155 -6.42 3.55 7.84
C ALA A 155 -6.39 2.98 6.42
N ALA A 156 -5.70 3.67 5.53
CA ALA A 156 -5.48 3.22 4.17
C ALA A 156 -3.97 3.05 3.92
N SER A 157 -3.62 2.41 2.82
CA SER A 157 -2.24 2.21 2.42
C SER A 157 -2.13 2.21 0.90
N VAL A 158 -1.03 2.75 0.38
CA VAL A 158 -0.72 2.79 -1.04
C VAL A 158 0.77 2.54 -1.26
N SER A 159 1.16 2.11 -2.45
CA SER A 159 2.57 2.02 -2.84
C SER A 159 3.21 3.41 -2.98
N ALA A 160 4.49 3.56 -2.63
CA ALA A 160 5.21 4.80 -2.82
C ALA A 160 5.25 5.24 -4.28
N GLU A 161 5.32 4.28 -5.20
CA GLU A 161 5.28 4.46 -6.65
C GLU A 161 4.05 5.27 -7.08
N LEU A 162 2.91 5.10 -6.41
CA LEU A 162 1.69 5.83 -6.75
C LEU A 162 1.82 7.36 -6.52
N LEU A 163 2.59 7.75 -5.50
CA LEU A 163 2.73 9.14 -5.05
C LEU A 163 4.08 9.74 -5.45
N HIS A 164 5.15 9.17 -4.88
CA HIS A 164 6.55 9.55 -5.07
C HIS A 164 7.42 8.34 -4.77
N ALA A 165 8.00 7.72 -5.80
CA ALA A 165 8.83 6.52 -5.65
C ALA A 165 10.00 6.75 -4.67
N PHE A 166 10.28 5.74 -3.85
CA PHE A 166 11.29 5.83 -2.80
C PHE A 166 12.73 5.75 -3.35
N ASP A 167 13.01 4.76 -4.19
CA ASP A 167 14.27 4.65 -4.90
C ASP A 167 14.12 5.31 -6.28
N SER A 168 14.92 6.35 -6.55
CA SER A 168 14.76 7.30 -7.68
C SER A 168 15.00 6.71 -9.08
N GLY A 169 14.93 5.39 -9.25
CA GLY A 169 15.26 4.66 -10.48
C GLY A 169 14.10 4.48 -11.46
N THR A 170 12.85 4.47 -10.99
CA THR A 170 11.67 4.23 -11.82
C THR A 170 10.83 5.51 -11.93
N THR A 171 10.67 6.02 -13.16
CA THR A 171 10.15 7.38 -13.40
C THR A 171 8.71 7.47 -13.89
N SER A 172 8.02 6.39 -14.22
CA SER A 172 6.94 6.49 -15.21
C SER A 172 5.51 6.36 -14.68
N SER A 173 5.30 6.11 -13.39
CA SER A 173 3.94 5.92 -12.87
C SER A 173 3.64 6.76 -11.67
N ARG A 174 2.70 7.70 -11.78
CA ARG A 174 2.21 8.48 -10.63
C ARG A 174 0.76 8.88 -10.87
N ILE A 175 0.07 9.26 -9.79
CA ILE A 175 -1.22 9.94 -9.90
C ILE A 175 -1.10 11.28 -10.65
N THR A 176 -2.21 11.73 -11.21
CA THR A 176 -2.33 13.07 -11.79
C THR A 176 -2.74 14.11 -10.76
N PRO A 177 -2.56 15.41 -11.06
CA PRO A 177 -3.11 16.47 -10.23
C PRO A 177 -4.59 16.31 -9.89
N GLU A 178 -5.42 15.82 -10.81
CA GLU A 178 -6.86 15.66 -10.59
C GLU A 178 -7.19 14.48 -9.66
N GLU A 179 -6.27 13.54 -9.49
CA GLU A 179 -6.44 12.32 -8.70
C GLU A 179 -6.08 12.52 -7.22
N VAL A 180 -5.36 13.61 -6.87
CA VAL A 180 -5.00 13.90 -5.47
C VAL A 180 -6.21 14.13 -4.57
N LYS A 181 -7.35 14.50 -5.16
CA LYS A 181 -8.64 14.69 -4.46
C LYS A 181 -9.18 13.40 -3.82
N TYR A 182 -8.72 12.24 -4.28
CA TYR A 182 -9.15 10.94 -3.74
C TYR A 182 -8.52 10.61 -2.39
N PHE A 183 -7.53 11.39 -1.94
CA PHE A 183 -6.90 11.22 -0.64
C PHE A 183 -7.48 12.21 0.37
N SER A 184 -8.11 11.67 1.42
CA SER A 184 -8.76 12.46 2.47
C SER A 184 -7.74 13.05 3.45
N PRO A 185 -7.81 14.34 3.80
CA PRO A 185 -6.92 14.95 4.80
C PRO A 185 -7.08 14.35 6.20
N TYR A 186 -8.23 13.76 6.49
CA TYR A 186 -8.57 13.21 7.81
C TYR A 186 -8.18 11.74 7.97
N LYS A 187 -7.55 11.14 6.96
CA LYS A 187 -7.19 9.74 6.94
C LYS A 187 -5.68 9.55 7.06
N LEU A 188 -5.30 8.54 7.82
CA LEU A 188 -3.93 8.02 7.84
C LEU A 188 -3.71 7.12 6.61
N TYR A 189 -2.66 7.42 5.85
CA TYR A 189 -2.21 6.63 4.72
C TYR A 189 -0.80 6.09 4.99
N TYR A 190 -0.66 4.77 5.06
CA TYR A 190 0.65 4.12 5.04
C TYR A 190 1.18 4.08 3.61
N VAL A 191 2.31 4.72 3.37
CA VAL A 191 2.97 4.73 2.06
C VAL A 191 4.07 3.67 2.07
N VAL A 192 3.83 2.60 1.31
CA VAL A 192 4.67 1.41 1.29
C VAL A 192 5.88 1.68 0.41
N LEU A 193 7.05 1.75 1.04
CA LEU A 193 8.32 2.05 0.36
C LEU A 193 8.93 0.81 -0.31
N THR A 194 8.64 -0.37 0.24
CA THR A 194 9.15 -1.66 -0.24
C THR A 194 8.19 -2.75 0.22
N ILE A 195 8.00 -3.75 -0.63
CA ILE A 195 7.25 -4.96 -0.33
C ILE A 195 8.25 -6.12 -0.29
N VAL A 196 8.19 -6.94 0.75
CA VAL A 196 9.02 -8.14 0.89
C VAL A 196 8.12 -9.34 1.09
N GLU A 197 8.22 -10.30 0.17
CA GLU A 197 7.57 -11.60 0.29
C GLU A 197 8.41 -12.51 1.20
N ILE A 198 7.76 -13.15 2.17
CA ILE A 198 8.39 -14.12 3.06
C ILE A 198 7.70 -15.47 2.88
N HIS A 199 8.41 -16.37 2.20
CA HIS A 199 7.98 -17.73 1.95
C HIS A 199 8.01 -18.56 3.22
N MET A 200 6.88 -19.11 3.64
CA MET A 200 6.81 -20.06 4.75
C MET A 200 5.46 -20.75 4.75
N THR A 201 5.39 -21.97 5.25
CA THR A 201 4.10 -22.65 5.47
C THR A 201 3.25 -21.92 6.53
N TYR A 202 1.94 -22.17 6.55
CA TYR A 202 1.05 -21.65 7.63
C TYR A 202 1.53 -22.05 9.03
N TYR A 203 2.06 -23.27 9.16
CA TYR A 203 2.59 -23.76 10.42
C TYR A 203 3.79 -22.92 10.86
N GLU A 204 4.74 -22.69 9.97
CA GLU A 204 5.93 -21.87 10.26
C GLU A 204 5.55 -20.42 10.57
N ALA A 205 4.60 -19.82 9.83
CA ALA A 205 4.11 -18.47 10.10
C ALA A 205 3.51 -18.32 11.50
N ALA A 206 2.70 -19.28 11.92
CA ALA A 206 2.12 -19.30 13.26
C ALA A 206 3.20 -19.44 14.36
N HIS A 207 4.29 -20.17 14.11
CA HIS A 207 5.39 -20.34 15.06
C HIS A 207 6.38 -19.16 15.08
N ALA A 208 6.55 -18.49 13.95
CA ALA A 208 7.47 -17.35 13.83
C ALA A 208 7.00 -16.13 14.63
N GLY A 209 5.68 -16.00 14.86
CA GLY A 209 5.09 -14.92 15.65
C GLY A 209 5.34 -13.53 15.05
N VAL A 210 5.48 -13.46 13.72
CA VAL A 210 5.67 -12.22 12.96
C VAL A 210 4.45 -11.87 12.11
N PHE A 211 3.61 -12.83 11.73
CA PHE A 211 2.34 -12.64 11.02
C PHE A 211 1.15 -12.77 11.98
N GLY A 212 1.29 -12.07 13.12
CA GLY A 212 0.42 -12.13 14.28
C GLY A 212 0.42 -13.48 15.00
N ARG A 213 -0.55 -13.67 15.91
CA ARG A 213 -0.48 -14.74 16.93
C ARG A 213 -0.69 -16.14 16.35
N LEU A 214 -1.45 -16.24 15.27
CA LEU A 214 -1.87 -17.50 14.66
C LEU A 214 -1.43 -17.61 13.19
N GLY A 215 -0.60 -16.68 12.70
CA GLY A 215 -0.26 -16.61 11.27
C GLY A 215 -1.44 -16.15 10.39
N GLU A 216 -2.43 -15.46 10.97
CA GLU A 216 -3.67 -15.05 10.30
C GLU A 216 -3.68 -13.55 9.94
N GLU A 217 -2.57 -12.86 10.17
CA GLU A 217 -2.29 -11.51 9.75
C GLU A 217 -1.20 -11.53 8.66
N PRO A 218 -1.52 -12.02 7.44
CA PRO A 218 -0.55 -12.38 6.41
C PRO A 218 0.22 -11.19 5.83
N ILE A 219 -0.20 -9.96 6.14
CA ILE A 219 0.45 -8.73 5.74
C ILE A 219 0.73 -7.90 6.98
N GLN A 220 1.98 -7.49 7.15
CA GLN A 220 2.42 -6.59 8.20
C GLN A 220 2.89 -5.27 7.59
N LEU A 221 2.34 -4.16 8.08
CA LEU A 221 2.86 -2.83 7.81
C LEU A 221 3.75 -2.43 8.99
N VAL A 222 5.05 -2.33 8.72
CA VAL A 222 6.06 -2.06 9.74
C VAL A 222 6.62 -0.67 9.52
N ASP A 223 6.74 0.10 10.60
CA ASP A 223 7.47 1.37 10.55
C ASP A 223 8.93 1.10 10.18
N PRO A 224 9.48 1.68 9.10
CA PRO A 224 10.87 1.42 8.71
C PRO A 224 11.89 1.84 9.78
N ARG A 225 11.49 2.70 10.73
CA ARG A 225 12.31 3.16 11.86
C ARG A 225 12.31 2.15 13.02
N ASP A 226 11.37 1.21 13.05
CA ASP A 226 11.37 0.09 14.00
C ASP A 226 12.36 -0.99 13.53
N THR A 227 13.64 -0.70 13.71
CA THR A 227 14.74 -1.59 13.32
C THR A 227 14.68 -2.94 14.01
N THR A 228 14.03 -3.03 15.18
CA THR A 228 13.84 -4.30 15.90
C THR A 228 12.82 -5.18 15.18
N ALA A 229 11.67 -4.63 14.78
CA ALA A 229 10.68 -5.37 13.99
C ALA A 229 11.23 -5.77 12.61
N VAL A 230 11.91 -4.86 11.93
CA VAL A 230 12.53 -5.14 10.62
C VAL A 230 13.61 -6.23 10.75
N ALA A 231 14.46 -6.19 11.77
CA ALA A 231 15.47 -7.23 12.00
C ALA A 231 14.84 -8.60 12.30
N ARG A 232 13.74 -8.65 13.08
CA ARG A 232 13.01 -9.90 13.32
C ARG A 232 12.48 -10.51 12.02
N LEU A 233 11.91 -9.69 11.14
CA LEU A 233 11.39 -10.14 9.83
C LEU A 233 12.53 -10.55 8.89
N ARG A 234 13.66 -9.83 8.88
CA ARG A 234 14.88 -10.23 8.17
C ARG A 234 15.36 -11.61 8.61
N ASP A 235 15.39 -11.86 9.91
CA ASP A 235 15.88 -13.13 10.44
C ASP A 235 14.96 -14.29 10.08
N VAL A 236 13.64 -14.06 10.00
CA VAL A 236 12.69 -15.04 9.48
C VAL A 236 12.90 -15.23 7.98
N TRP A 237 12.97 -14.16 7.19
CA TRP A 237 13.26 -14.24 5.75
C TRP A 237 14.54 -15.02 5.46
N ARG A 238 15.65 -14.75 6.17
CA ARG A 238 16.92 -15.47 5.99
C ARG A 238 16.79 -16.99 6.18
N ARG A 239 15.90 -17.45 7.07
CA ARG A 239 15.71 -18.89 7.33
C ARG A 239 14.92 -19.60 6.22
N HIS A 240 14.05 -18.87 5.52
CA HIS A 240 13.12 -19.47 4.55
C HIS A 240 13.29 -18.91 3.11
N ARG A 241 14.30 -18.07 2.86
CA ARG A 241 14.55 -17.43 1.56
C ARG A 241 14.76 -18.45 0.44
N LEU A 242 14.27 -18.12 -0.75
CA LEU A 242 14.60 -18.83 -1.97
C LEU A 242 15.94 -18.31 -2.52
N PRO A 243 16.78 -19.16 -3.15
CA PRO A 243 18.07 -18.72 -3.71
C PRO A 243 17.96 -17.59 -4.76
N SER A 244 16.84 -17.53 -5.50
CA SER A 244 16.57 -16.52 -6.53
C SER A 244 16.36 -15.11 -5.99
N GLU A 245 15.94 -14.97 -4.73
CA GLU A 245 15.55 -13.69 -4.11
C GLU A 245 16.69 -13.04 -3.31
N GLU A 246 17.84 -13.74 -3.19
CA GLU A 246 18.92 -13.33 -2.32
C GLU A 246 19.52 -11.96 -2.67
N PRO A 247 19.73 -11.57 -3.95
CA PRO A 247 20.40 -10.30 -4.25
C PRO A 247 19.61 -9.06 -3.81
N GLU A 248 18.34 -8.93 -4.22
CA GLU A 248 17.54 -7.72 -4.03
C GLU A 248 17.11 -7.55 -2.57
N HIS A 249 16.54 -8.59 -1.97
CA HIS A 249 16.11 -8.53 -0.58
C HIS A 249 17.30 -8.43 0.39
N ALA A 250 18.45 -9.07 0.11
CA ALA A 250 19.64 -8.88 0.96
C ALA A 250 20.17 -7.45 0.89
N GLU A 251 20.19 -6.83 -0.30
CA GLU A 251 20.57 -5.41 -0.44
C GLU A 251 19.60 -4.52 0.35
N PHE A 252 18.30 -4.73 0.22
CA PHE A 252 17.29 -4.03 1.00
C PHE A 252 17.54 -4.16 2.50
N PHE A 253 17.68 -5.38 3.02
CA PHE A 253 17.88 -5.60 4.47
C PHE A 253 19.23 -5.07 4.96
N SER A 254 20.27 -5.07 4.13
CA SER A 254 21.55 -4.43 4.42
C SER A 254 21.37 -2.91 4.60
N ARG A 255 20.61 -2.26 3.70
CA ARG A 255 20.27 -0.84 3.84
C ARG A 255 19.42 -0.58 5.08
N ALA A 256 18.32 -1.33 5.25
CA ALA A 256 17.30 -1.07 6.27
C ALA A 256 17.74 -1.43 7.70
N VAL A 257 18.60 -2.44 7.87
CA VAL A 257 19.05 -2.90 9.20
C VAL A 257 20.50 -2.57 9.47
N ASP A 258 21.40 -2.93 8.55
CA ASP A 258 22.84 -2.80 8.79
C ASP A 258 23.32 -1.34 8.61
N SER A 259 22.61 -0.55 7.80
CA SER A 259 22.82 0.89 7.58
C SER A 259 21.60 1.74 7.99
N ALA A 260 20.90 1.33 9.05
CA ALA A 260 19.61 1.89 9.44
C ALA A 260 19.57 3.42 9.59
N GLU A 261 20.64 4.04 10.11
CA GLU A 261 20.72 5.50 10.26
C GLU A 261 20.65 6.22 8.90
N ALA A 262 21.45 5.77 7.92
CA ALA A 262 21.43 6.32 6.58
C ALA A 262 20.09 6.07 5.87
N TYR A 263 19.50 4.90 6.09
CA TYR A 263 18.19 4.57 5.54
C TYR A 263 17.08 5.46 6.13
N CYS A 264 17.08 5.68 7.44
CA CYS A 264 16.16 6.61 8.10
C CYS A 264 16.35 8.05 7.62
N ALA A 265 17.58 8.51 7.43
CA ALA A 265 17.86 9.83 6.87
C ALA A 265 17.30 9.97 5.44
N ARG A 266 17.42 8.94 4.61
CA ARG A 266 16.82 8.90 3.27
C ARG A 266 15.30 8.95 3.33
N ILE A 267 14.66 8.29 4.29
CA ILE A 267 13.21 8.35 4.51
C ILE A 267 12.76 9.76 4.87
N GLU A 268 13.45 10.43 5.79
CA GLU A 268 13.09 11.81 6.14
C GLU A 268 13.29 12.77 4.96
N GLN A 269 14.33 12.56 4.14
CA GLN A 269 14.48 13.28 2.87
C GLN A 269 13.31 12.98 1.92
N TRP A 270 12.91 11.72 1.76
CA TRP A 270 11.79 11.31 0.92
C TRP A 270 10.47 11.95 1.38
N ARG A 271 10.24 12.09 2.68
CA ARG A 271 9.05 12.79 3.21
C ARG A 271 9.02 14.26 2.78
N GLN A 272 10.16 14.94 2.83
CA GLN A 272 10.28 16.33 2.36
C GLN A 272 10.07 16.45 0.84
N GLU A 273 10.55 15.47 0.08
CA GLU A 273 10.30 15.37 -1.35
C GLU A 273 8.81 15.13 -1.63
N LEU A 274 8.15 14.27 -0.86
CA LEU A 274 6.70 14.01 -0.99
C LEU A 274 5.86 15.27 -0.71
N GLU A 275 6.19 16.07 0.31
CA GLU A 275 5.54 17.37 0.54
C GLU A 275 5.70 18.31 -0.67
N THR A 276 6.90 18.35 -1.25
CA THR A 276 7.20 19.16 -2.44
C THR A 276 6.35 18.71 -3.63
N VAL A 277 6.28 17.40 -3.86
CA VAL A 277 5.46 16.78 -4.91
C VAL A 277 3.96 17.05 -4.67
N TRP A 278 3.50 16.95 -3.42
CA TRP A 278 2.11 17.22 -3.05
C TRP A 278 1.70 18.65 -3.36
N ILE A 279 2.53 19.63 -2.99
CA ILE A 279 2.28 21.05 -3.30
C ILE A 279 2.27 21.30 -4.80
N TRP A 280 3.18 20.66 -5.54
CA TRP A 280 3.17 20.72 -6.99
C TRP A 280 1.84 20.23 -7.57
N TYR A 281 1.32 19.10 -7.06
CA TYR A 281 0.03 18.58 -7.50
C TYR A 281 -1.12 19.54 -7.18
N LYS A 282 -1.14 20.14 -5.98
CA LYS A 282 -2.17 21.12 -5.60
C LYS A 282 -2.13 22.40 -6.44
N CYS A 283 -0.94 22.86 -6.80
CA CYS A 283 -0.79 23.99 -7.72
C CYS A 283 -1.47 23.73 -9.08
N GLN A 284 -1.31 22.50 -9.59
CA GLN A 284 -1.90 22.07 -10.86
C GLN A 284 -3.41 21.83 -10.74
N GLU A 285 -3.85 21.07 -9.72
CA GLU A 285 -5.25 20.75 -9.45
C GLU A 285 -6.11 22.02 -9.35
N LEU A 286 -5.63 22.99 -8.57
CA LEU A 286 -6.33 24.25 -8.29
C LEU A 286 -6.03 25.34 -9.32
N ARG A 287 -5.25 25.04 -10.37
CA ARG A 287 -4.88 25.97 -11.45
C ARG A 287 -4.36 27.31 -10.92
N VAL A 288 -3.42 27.25 -9.98
CA VAL A 288 -2.90 28.44 -9.28
C VAL A 288 -2.31 29.43 -10.31
N PRO A 289 -2.64 30.74 -10.23
CA PRO A 289 -2.14 31.74 -11.17
C PRO A 289 -0.62 31.87 -11.16
N ASN A 290 -0.02 32.20 -12.31
CA ASN A 290 1.43 32.32 -12.47
C ASN A 290 2.09 33.33 -11.50
N GLU A 291 1.38 34.40 -11.14
CA GLU A 291 1.85 35.40 -10.17
C GLU A 291 2.07 34.75 -8.80
N THR A 292 1.04 34.08 -8.27
CA THR A 292 1.13 33.33 -7.01
C THR A 292 2.12 32.17 -7.10
N LEU A 293 2.20 31.46 -8.23
CA LEU A 293 3.21 30.41 -8.43
C LEU A 293 4.64 30.94 -8.30
N SER A 294 4.89 32.20 -8.68
CA SER A 294 6.20 32.83 -8.56
C SER A 294 6.62 33.06 -7.11
N GLU A 295 5.64 33.27 -6.23
CA GLU A 295 5.86 33.45 -4.78
C GLU A 295 5.99 32.09 -4.07
N ILE A 296 5.20 31.09 -4.52
CA ILE A 296 5.27 29.71 -4.04
C ILE A 296 6.58 29.05 -4.44
N TRP A 297 7.04 29.26 -5.68
CA TRP A 297 8.26 28.66 -6.24
C TRP A 297 9.25 29.74 -6.69
N PRO A 298 9.87 30.46 -5.75
CA PRO A 298 10.76 31.55 -6.08
C PRO A 298 11.99 31.03 -6.83
N ASP A 299 12.21 31.58 -8.02
CA ASP A 299 13.41 31.32 -8.82
C ASP A 299 14.19 32.63 -9.01
N PRO A 300 15.27 32.87 -8.23
CA PRO A 300 16.10 34.06 -8.37
C PRO A 300 16.80 34.20 -9.74
N ASN A 301 16.86 33.12 -10.53
CA ASN A 301 17.46 33.13 -11.87
C ASN A 301 16.40 33.29 -12.97
N ARG A 302 15.11 33.38 -12.62
CA ARG A 302 14.03 33.55 -13.60
C ARG A 302 14.04 34.98 -14.15
N PRO A 303 14.07 35.17 -15.48
CA PRO A 303 13.93 36.50 -16.06
C PRO A 303 12.56 37.10 -15.72
N ALA A 304 12.54 38.40 -15.43
CA ALA A 304 11.30 39.12 -15.10
C ALA A 304 10.26 38.96 -16.23
N GLY A 305 9.01 38.67 -15.87
CA GLY A 305 7.90 38.50 -16.82
C GLY A 305 7.75 37.10 -17.44
N HIS A 306 8.67 36.16 -17.17
CA HIS A 306 8.49 34.77 -17.62
C HIS A 306 7.64 33.96 -16.63
N PRO A 307 6.70 33.12 -17.10
CA PRO A 307 5.83 32.32 -16.23
C PRO A 307 6.62 31.24 -15.47
N VAL A 308 6.15 30.87 -14.27
CA VAL A 308 6.64 29.64 -13.61
C VAL A 308 6.12 28.45 -14.41
N HIS A 309 7.00 27.79 -15.14
CA HIS A 309 6.68 26.51 -15.73
C HIS A 309 6.89 25.42 -14.68
N LEU A 310 5.78 24.98 -14.08
CA LEU A 310 5.75 23.87 -13.12
C LEU A 310 6.35 22.56 -13.71
N ALA A 311 6.42 22.42 -15.03
CA ALA A 311 7.14 21.34 -15.70
C ALA A 311 8.66 21.35 -15.44
N PHE A 312 9.25 22.52 -15.12
CA PHE A 312 10.67 22.67 -14.76
C PHE A 312 10.89 22.80 -13.24
N ALA A 313 9.85 23.13 -12.47
CA ALA A 313 9.87 23.08 -11.00
C ALA A 313 9.68 21.66 -10.44
N PHE A 314 9.53 20.67 -11.31
CA PHE A 314 9.29 19.28 -10.96
C PHE A 314 10.56 18.69 -10.30
N PRO A 315 10.50 18.11 -9.08
CA PRO A 315 11.68 17.72 -8.31
C PRO A 315 12.40 16.45 -8.83
N PHE A 316 12.28 16.09 -10.11
CA PHE A 316 12.85 14.84 -10.63
C PHE A 316 14.07 15.05 -11.52
N ARG A 317 15.17 14.38 -11.14
CA ARG A 317 16.22 13.98 -12.08
C ARG A 317 15.61 13.03 -13.11
N ARG A 318 15.57 13.43 -14.37
CA ARG A 318 15.52 12.45 -15.47
C ARG A 318 16.84 11.65 -15.43
N PRO A 319 16.82 10.30 -15.40
CA PRO A 319 18.03 9.52 -15.61
C PRO A 319 18.69 9.93 -16.94
N GLY A 320 19.96 10.32 -16.90
CA GLY A 320 20.71 10.76 -18.07
C GLY A 320 20.47 12.20 -18.55
N ALA A 321 19.66 13.02 -17.87
CA ALA A 321 19.55 14.42 -18.26
C ALA A 321 20.82 15.21 -17.89
N PRO A 322 21.30 16.11 -18.78
CA PRO A 322 22.49 16.90 -18.54
C PRO A 322 22.34 17.72 -17.26
N THR A 323 23.46 17.90 -16.55
CA THR A 323 23.60 18.61 -15.27
C THR A 323 23.02 20.03 -15.25
N SER A 324 22.75 20.64 -16.41
CA SER A 324 22.03 21.92 -16.52
C SER A 324 20.56 21.85 -16.10
N SER A 325 19.90 20.68 -16.24
CA SER A 325 18.55 20.42 -15.71
C SER A 325 18.53 20.16 -14.19
N ALA A 326 19.69 19.83 -13.60
CA ALA A 326 19.84 19.61 -12.16
C ALA A 326 19.83 20.92 -11.35
N LEU A 327 19.89 22.09 -12.00
CA LEU A 327 19.81 23.40 -11.36
C LEU A 327 18.39 23.77 -10.91
N TYR A 328 17.36 23.28 -11.60
CA TYR A 328 15.96 23.56 -11.25
C TYR A 328 15.40 22.58 -10.20
N ASN A 329 15.94 21.35 -10.17
CA ASN A 329 15.51 20.25 -9.27
C ASN A 329 15.95 20.41 -7.80
N ARG A 330 16.59 21.53 -7.42
CA ARG A 330 17.08 21.75 -6.04
C ARG A 330 16.27 22.76 -5.24
N ARG A 331 15.18 23.30 -5.80
CA ARG A 331 14.39 24.33 -5.14
C ARG A 331 13.01 23.76 -4.85
N GLY A 332 12.71 23.56 -3.58
CA GLY A 332 11.37 23.24 -3.10
C GLY A 332 10.48 24.49 -3.00
N PRO A 333 9.18 24.33 -2.68
CA PRO A 333 8.29 25.45 -2.48
C PRO A 333 8.73 26.27 -1.27
N ASN A 334 8.40 27.56 -1.29
CA ASN A 334 8.45 28.42 -0.11
C ASN A 334 7.44 27.92 0.93
N LYS A 335 7.92 27.16 1.92
CA LYS A 335 7.09 26.59 3.00
C LYS A 335 6.50 27.64 3.94
N GLU A 336 7.00 28.89 3.91
CA GLU A 336 6.48 30.00 4.70
C GLU A 336 5.31 30.72 4.02
N HIS A 337 5.06 30.45 2.73
CA HIS A 337 3.96 31.07 2.00
C HIS A 337 2.60 30.62 2.59
N PRO A 338 1.67 31.53 2.94
CA PRO A 338 0.41 31.16 3.62
C PRO A 338 -0.42 30.12 2.89
N TRP A 339 -0.49 30.21 1.55
CA TRP A 339 -1.18 29.20 0.73
C TRP A 339 -0.52 27.81 0.83
N VAL A 340 0.82 27.74 0.87
CA VAL A 340 1.56 26.46 1.00
C VAL A 340 1.28 25.84 2.36
N GLN A 341 1.34 26.63 3.43
CA GLN A 341 1.01 26.16 4.78
C GLN A 341 -0.43 25.63 4.87
N ALA A 342 -1.39 26.33 4.24
CA ALA A 342 -2.77 25.88 4.18
C ALA A 342 -2.92 24.54 3.42
N GLN A 343 -2.22 24.37 2.30
CA GLN A 343 -2.26 23.10 1.55
C GLN A 343 -1.53 21.96 2.26
N LEU A 344 -0.43 22.22 2.97
CA LEU A 344 0.25 21.21 3.81
C LEU A 344 -0.60 20.82 5.03
N ALA A 345 -1.35 21.75 5.62
CA ALA A 345 -2.29 21.44 6.70
C ALA A 345 -3.45 20.55 6.24
N LEU A 346 -3.78 20.59 4.94
CA LEU A 346 -4.76 19.71 4.29
C LEU A 346 -4.11 18.51 3.58
N MET A 347 -2.80 18.32 3.72
CA MET A 347 -2.14 17.13 3.20
C MET A 347 -2.54 15.93 4.06
N PRO A 348 -2.98 14.81 3.46
CA PRO A 348 -3.22 13.58 4.18
C PRO A 348 -1.99 13.17 4.98
N ARG A 349 -2.21 12.52 6.13
CA ARG A 349 -1.11 12.01 6.94
C ARG A 349 -0.49 10.80 6.25
N PHE A 350 0.60 11.03 5.54
CA PHE A 350 1.39 9.97 4.93
C PHE A 350 2.50 9.50 5.88
N GLU A 351 2.40 8.24 6.32
CA GLU A 351 3.42 7.59 7.14
C GLU A 351 4.15 6.53 6.32
N PRO A 352 5.49 6.54 6.25
CA PRO A 352 6.23 5.52 5.53
C PRO A 352 6.04 4.15 6.20
N ALA A 353 5.94 3.09 5.40
CA ALA A 353 5.79 1.72 5.85
C ALA A 353 6.61 0.76 4.99
N LEU A 354 7.07 -0.33 5.59
CA LEU A 354 7.54 -1.53 4.91
C LEU A 354 6.41 -2.56 4.94
N MET A 355 6.10 -3.16 3.81
CA MET A 355 5.10 -4.22 3.74
C MET A 355 5.81 -5.57 3.71
N PHE A 356 5.50 -6.43 4.68
CA PHE A 356 5.93 -7.82 4.66
C PHE A 356 4.73 -8.72 4.44
N ARG A 357 4.87 -9.69 3.54
CA ARG A 357 3.79 -10.59 3.12
C ARG A 357 4.18 -12.04 3.38
N HIS A 358 3.21 -12.85 3.79
CA HIS A 358 3.38 -14.26 4.09
C HIS A 358 3.00 -15.13 2.89
N CYS A 359 3.98 -15.68 2.18
CA CYS A 359 3.73 -16.54 1.03
C CYS A 359 3.72 -18.02 1.41
N ALA A 360 2.52 -18.59 1.55
CA ALA A 360 2.37 -20.02 1.85
C ALA A 360 2.61 -20.95 0.67
N ARG A 361 2.68 -20.41 -0.56
CA ARG A 361 2.87 -21.18 -1.79
C ARG A 361 4.33 -21.35 -2.18
N MET A 362 5.24 -20.61 -1.55
CA MET A 362 6.66 -20.61 -1.87
C MET A 362 6.89 -20.23 -3.35
N CYS A 363 6.11 -19.27 -3.85
CA CYS A 363 6.08 -18.84 -5.25
C CYS A 363 6.72 -17.48 -5.46
#